data_AF-A0AA97ARB0-F1
#
_entry.id   AF-A0AA97ARB0-F1
#
_cell.length_a   1.000
_cell.length_b   1.000
_cell.length_c   1.000
_cell.angle_alpha   90.00
_cell.angle_beta   90.00
_cell.angle_gamma   90.00
#
_symmetry.space_group_name_H-M   'P 1'
#
loop_
_entity.id
_entity.type
_entity.pdbx_description
1 polymer ?
#
loop_
_entity_poly.entity_id
_entity_poly.type
_entity_poly.pdbx_seq_one_letter_code
_entity_poly.pdbx_strand_id
1 'polypeptide(L)'
;MQNQHLQSISKFFTFSTLAMTIACTGSIPLILSSPSSVHAETRQQSVDSVTDWLFGNLNPGLNRRRLQHYEHGYIREWNAIRRVIDQGGLRYSKVGPNGGACGEPDWTFPNKDEALKERLADAVFHSRYPGRRGAPIRPNERAAMREWVKIKNSMSVAYC
;
A
#
# COMPACT_ATOMS: atom_id res chain seq x y z
N MET A 1 25.12 -27.31 -26.70
CA MET A 1 24.14 -28.39 -26.49
C MET A 1 24.48 -29.08 -25.18
N GLN A 2 23.74 -28.82 -24.10
CA GLN A 2 23.12 -29.84 -23.24
C GLN A 2 22.30 -29.13 -22.18
N ASN A 3 21.13 -29.69 -21.93
CA ASN A 3 20.00 -29.13 -21.24
C ASN A 3 19.90 -29.80 -19.86
N GLN A 4 19.38 -29.06 -18.88
CA GLN A 4 18.72 -29.53 -17.65
C GLN A 4 19.57 -30.15 -16.52
N HIS A 5 19.50 -29.52 -15.35
CA HIS A 5 19.08 -30.22 -14.13
C HIS A 5 18.55 -29.24 -13.07
N LEU A 6 17.23 -29.20 -12.90
CA LEU A 6 16.57 -28.66 -11.71
C LEU A 6 16.89 -29.58 -10.52
N GLN A 7 17.45 -29.07 -9.42
CA GLN A 7 17.39 -29.78 -8.13
C GLN A 7 16.70 -28.91 -7.08
N SER A 8 15.46 -29.32 -6.84
CA SER A 8 14.60 -29.01 -5.70
C SER A 8 15.35 -29.29 -4.40
N ILE A 9 15.49 -28.28 -3.53
CA ILE A 9 16.07 -28.45 -2.20
C ILE A 9 14.96 -28.80 -1.20
N SER A 10 15.02 -30.07 -0.81
CA SER A 10 14.80 -30.63 0.53
C SER A 10 13.39 -30.66 1.10
N LYS A 11 12.78 -31.85 1.03
CA LYS A 11 11.75 -32.32 1.97
C LYS A 11 12.40 -33.22 3.04
N PHE A 12 11.75 -33.25 4.20
CA PHE A 12 11.76 -34.31 5.24
C PHE A 12 13.01 -34.48 6.10
N PHE A 13 12.89 -34.11 7.37
CA PHE A 13 13.40 -34.93 8.47
C PHE A 13 12.23 -35.36 9.35
N THR A 14 12.08 -36.66 9.48
CA THR A 14 11.05 -37.36 10.26
C THR A 14 11.70 -38.20 11.35
N PHE A 15 11.07 -38.13 12.53
CA PHE A 15 10.98 -39.11 13.64
C PHE A 15 12.25 -39.61 14.35
N SER A 16 12.27 -39.45 15.68
CA SER A 16 12.35 -40.60 16.60
C SER A 16 11.83 -40.25 18.01
N THR A 17 11.12 -41.22 18.59
CA THR A 17 10.42 -41.36 19.89
C THR A 17 11.37 -41.38 21.11
N LEU A 18 11.02 -41.35 22.40
CA LEU A 18 9.90 -41.91 23.18
C LEU A 18 9.87 -41.29 24.61
N ALA A 19 8.72 -41.43 25.27
CA ALA A 19 8.25 -40.91 26.55
C ALA A 19 9.06 -41.19 27.83
N MET A 20 8.83 -40.34 28.83
CA MET A 20 8.90 -40.71 30.26
C MET A 20 7.77 -39.98 31.01
N THR A 21 6.82 -40.75 31.53
CA THR A 21 5.79 -40.33 32.49
C THR A 21 6.40 -40.17 33.88
N ILE A 22 5.84 -39.29 34.73
CA ILE A 22 5.51 -39.54 36.15
C ILE A 22 4.99 -38.27 36.88
N ALA A 23 3.92 -38.51 37.64
CA ALA A 23 3.39 -37.86 38.84
C ALA A 23 2.68 -36.50 38.78
N CYS A 24 1.40 -36.57 39.18
CA CYS A 24 0.47 -35.50 39.48
C CYS A 24 0.99 -34.57 40.58
N THR A 25 1.06 -33.28 40.28
CA THR A 25 0.73 -32.22 41.24
C THR A 25 -0.27 -31.31 40.57
N GLY A 26 -1.38 -31.06 41.26
CA GLY A 26 -2.48 -30.26 40.74
C GLY A 26 -2.05 -28.81 40.56
N SER A 27 -1.83 -28.43 39.31
CA SER A 27 -1.88 -27.03 38.88
C SER A 27 -2.69 -27.03 37.60
N ILE A 28 -3.92 -26.47 37.69
CA ILE A 28 -4.75 -26.18 36.53
C ILE A 28 -3.85 -25.41 35.56
N PRO A 29 -3.51 -25.94 34.36
CA PRO A 29 -2.85 -25.12 33.39
C PRO A 29 -3.87 -24.04 33.04
N LEU A 30 -3.58 -22.80 33.43
CA LEU A 30 -4.18 -21.64 32.79
C LEU A 30 -3.82 -21.80 31.31
N ILE A 31 -4.76 -22.35 30.53
CA ILE A 31 -4.74 -22.22 29.10
C ILE A 31 -4.92 -20.71 28.89
N LEU A 32 -3.80 -19.99 28.88
CA LEU A 32 -3.72 -18.72 28.20
C LEU A 32 -4.05 -19.09 26.75
N SER A 33 -5.33 -19.00 26.41
CA SER A 33 -5.74 -18.74 25.05
C SER A 33 -4.91 -17.53 24.65
N SER A 34 -3.85 -17.76 23.89
CA SER A 34 -3.12 -16.69 23.24
C SER A 34 -4.21 -15.79 22.66
N PRO A 35 -4.27 -14.49 23.02
CA PRO A 35 -5.19 -13.62 22.32
C PRO A 35 -4.85 -13.83 20.87
N SER A 36 -5.80 -14.35 20.08
CA SER A 36 -5.69 -14.35 18.64
C SER A 36 -5.24 -12.95 18.33
N SER A 37 -4.01 -12.81 17.84
CA SER A 37 -3.49 -11.51 17.48
C SER A 37 -4.42 -11.04 16.38
N VAL A 38 -5.46 -10.29 16.76
CA VAL A 38 -6.14 -9.36 15.87
C VAL A 38 -4.97 -8.56 15.35
N HIS A 39 -4.56 -8.90 14.13
CA HIS A 39 -3.33 -8.43 13.52
C HIS A 39 -3.30 -6.93 13.78
N ALA A 40 -2.30 -6.43 14.51
CA ALA A 40 -2.15 -4.99 14.65
C ALA A 40 -1.90 -4.49 13.23
N GLU A 41 -2.96 -4.05 12.56
CA GLU A 41 -2.91 -3.73 11.14
C GLU A 41 -1.86 -2.65 10.96
N THR A 42 -0.91 -2.94 10.07
CA THR A 42 0.35 -2.21 10.05
C THR A 42 0.16 -0.90 9.30
N ARG A 43 0.90 0.15 9.68
CA ARG A 43 1.00 1.40 8.91
C ARG A 43 1.24 1.14 7.42
N GLN A 44 1.94 0.06 7.08
CA GLN A 44 2.19 -0.34 5.71
C GLN A 44 0.89 -0.69 4.96
N GLN A 45 -0.02 -1.44 5.59
CA GLN A 45 -1.32 -1.77 5.01
C GLN A 45 -2.17 -0.52 4.79
N SER A 46 -2.17 0.42 5.74
CA SER A 46 -2.91 1.66 5.59
C SER A 46 -2.36 2.54 4.46
N VAL A 47 -1.03 2.64 4.37
CA VAL A 47 -0.34 3.36 3.29
C VAL A 47 -0.65 2.73 1.94
N ASP A 48 -0.57 1.41 1.80
CA ASP A 48 -0.79 0.73 0.53
C ASP A 48 -2.25 0.82 0.09
N SER A 49 -3.21 0.63 1.00
CA SER A 49 -4.65 0.77 0.72
C SER A 49 -5.01 2.17 0.19
N VAL A 50 -4.51 3.21 0.86
CA VAL A 50 -4.69 4.60 0.42
C VAL A 50 -3.99 4.87 -0.91
N THR A 51 -2.79 4.32 -1.10
CA THR A 51 -2.02 4.48 -2.34
C THR A 51 -2.79 3.87 -3.51
N ASP A 52 -3.31 2.66 -3.36
CA ASP A 52 -4.12 1.98 -4.39
C ASP A 52 -5.38 2.79 -4.73
N TRP A 53 -6.02 3.39 -3.73
CA TRP A 53 -7.19 4.23 -3.96
C TRP A 53 -6.88 5.47 -4.80
N LEU A 54 -5.88 6.25 -4.38
CA LEU A 54 -5.45 7.47 -5.08
C LEU A 54 -4.93 7.16 -6.49
N PHE A 55 -4.14 6.09 -6.61
CA PHE A 55 -3.65 5.61 -7.91
C PHE A 55 -4.79 5.19 -8.83
N GLY A 56 -5.82 4.51 -8.30
CA GLY A 56 -7.01 4.13 -9.05
C GLY A 56 -7.83 5.33 -9.53
N ASN A 57 -7.93 6.39 -8.73
CA ASN A 57 -8.60 7.64 -9.13
C ASN A 57 -7.85 8.35 -10.27
N LEU A 58 -6.52 8.33 -10.23
CA LEU A 58 -5.66 8.90 -11.28
C LEU A 58 -5.74 8.09 -12.58
N ASN A 59 -5.90 6.77 -12.49
CA ASN A 59 -5.84 5.85 -13.63
C ASN A 59 -7.12 4.99 -13.76
N PRO A 60 -8.29 5.61 -14.00
CA PRO A 60 -9.58 4.89 -14.00
C PRO A 60 -9.65 3.79 -15.08
N GLY A 61 -8.95 3.96 -16.21
CA GLY A 61 -8.90 2.95 -17.27
C GLY A 61 -8.23 1.62 -16.90
N LEU A 62 -7.52 1.57 -15.76
CA LEU A 62 -7.00 0.32 -15.20
C LEU A 62 -8.05 -0.45 -14.40
N ASN A 63 -9.22 0.14 -14.13
CA ASN A 63 -10.31 -0.47 -13.35
C ASN A 63 -9.82 -1.04 -12.00
N ARG A 64 -8.87 -0.34 -11.35
CA ARG A 64 -8.23 -0.75 -10.09
C ARG A 64 -7.62 -2.16 -10.11
N ARG A 65 -7.32 -2.72 -11.29
CA ARG A 65 -6.65 -4.03 -11.38
C ARG A 65 -5.23 -3.94 -10.82
N ARG A 66 -4.70 -5.10 -10.40
CA ARG A 66 -3.30 -5.21 -10.01
C ARG A 66 -2.38 -4.85 -11.18
N LEU A 67 -1.34 -4.08 -10.88
CA LEU A 67 -0.28 -3.77 -11.84
C LEU A 67 0.54 -5.01 -12.17
N GLN A 68 0.85 -5.17 -13.45
CA GLN A 68 1.76 -6.18 -13.96
C GLN A 68 3.21 -5.69 -13.85
N HIS A 69 4.15 -6.62 -13.68
CA HIS A 69 5.56 -6.28 -13.41
C HIS A 69 6.24 -5.44 -14.51
N TYR A 70 5.77 -5.55 -15.76
CA TYR A 70 6.28 -4.81 -16.91
C TYR A 70 5.69 -3.40 -17.05
N GLU A 71 4.70 -3.03 -16.24
CA GLU A 71 4.03 -1.73 -16.30
C GLU A 71 4.81 -0.64 -15.56
N HIS A 72 6.08 -0.48 -15.95
CA HIS A 72 7.05 0.34 -15.24
C HIS A 72 6.62 1.79 -15.07
N GLY A 73 5.86 2.36 -16.01
CA GLY A 73 5.28 3.71 -15.89
C GLY A 73 4.34 3.83 -14.70
N TYR A 74 3.33 2.96 -14.65
CA TYR A 74 2.37 2.90 -13.55
C TYR A 74 3.01 2.55 -12.22
N ILE A 75 3.96 1.62 -12.21
CA ILE A 75 4.72 1.26 -11.00
C ILE A 75 5.48 2.48 -10.44
N ARG A 76 6.05 3.33 -11.31
CA ARG A 76 6.73 4.57 -10.86
C ARG A 76 5.75 5.58 -10.26
N GLU A 77 4.58 5.75 -10.87
CA GLU A 77 3.53 6.65 -10.37
C GLU A 77 3.01 6.19 -9.01
N TRP A 78 2.68 4.90 -8.88
CA TRP A 78 2.25 4.29 -7.63
C TRP A 78 3.29 4.50 -6.51
N ASN A 79 4.56 4.25 -6.81
CA ASN A 79 5.65 4.49 -5.85
C ASN A 79 5.90 5.97 -5.53
N ALA A 80 5.54 6.89 -6.43
CA ALA A 80 5.57 8.32 -6.14
C ALA A 80 4.48 8.72 -5.13
N ILE A 81 3.26 8.23 -5.32
CA ILE A 81 2.15 8.43 -4.38
C ILE A 81 2.51 7.84 -3.01
N ARG A 82 2.91 6.56 -2.98
CA ARG A 82 3.26 5.84 -1.74
C ARG A 82 4.29 6.60 -0.91
N ARG A 83 5.32 7.15 -1.56
CA ARG A 83 6.37 7.92 -0.86
C ARG A 83 5.86 9.17 -0.17
N VAL A 84 4.82 9.84 -0.70
CA VAL A 84 4.21 11.02 -0.05
C VAL A 84 3.29 10.59 1.09
N ILE A 85 2.52 9.52 0.89
CA ILE A 85 1.57 8.97 1.87
C ILE A 85 2.30 8.33 3.06
N ASP A 86 3.44 7.70 2.84
CA ASP A 86 4.23 7.08 3.90
C ASP A 86 4.99 8.11 4.77
N GLN A 87 5.10 9.38 4.32
CA GLN A 87 5.77 10.42 5.11
C GLN A 87 5.13 10.57 6.50
N GLY A 88 5.99 10.85 7.49
CA GLY A 88 5.58 11.05 8.88
C GLY A 88 4.53 12.17 9.01
N GLY A 89 3.62 12.02 9.96
CA GLY A 89 2.60 13.03 10.28
C GLY A 89 1.18 12.67 9.81
N LEU A 90 1.02 11.79 8.82
CA LEU A 90 -0.30 11.26 8.46
C LEU A 90 -0.76 10.21 9.46
N ARG A 91 -1.99 10.41 9.98
CA ARG A 91 -2.69 9.49 10.87
C ARG A 91 -3.77 8.78 10.08
N TYR A 92 -3.72 7.45 10.11
CA TYR A 92 -4.67 6.58 9.43
C TYR A 92 -5.68 6.04 10.42
N SER A 93 -6.92 5.93 9.96
CA SER A 93 -8.01 5.27 10.68
C SER A 93 -8.63 4.22 9.78
N LYS A 94 -8.93 3.04 10.31
CA LYS A 94 -9.67 2.04 9.56
C LYS A 94 -11.08 2.55 9.32
N VAL A 95 -11.59 2.35 8.11
CA VAL A 95 -12.98 2.64 7.80
C VAL A 95 -13.87 1.64 8.56
N GLY A 96 -14.84 2.16 9.32
CA GLY A 96 -15.74 1.32 10.13
C GLY A 96 -16.72 0.54 9.26
N PRO A 97 -17.41 -0.48 9.80
CA PRO A 97 -18.32 -1.35 9.03
C PRO A 97 -19.51 -0.62 8.37
N ASN A 98 -19.81 0.61 8.80
CA ASN A 98 -20.85 1.48 8.24
C ASN A 98 -20.28 2.72 7.52
N GLY A 99 -18.94 2.88 7.51
CA GLY A 99 -18.23 3.85 6.68
C GLY A 99 -17.77 3.13 5.43
N GLY A 100 -17.71 3.80 4.29
CA GLY A 100 -17.49 3.15 3.01
C GLY A 100 -18.71 3.27 2.11
N ALA A 101 -19.25 4.47 1.97
CA ALA A 101 -20.07 4.72 0.81
C ALA A 101 -19.16 4.68 -0.44
N CYS A 102 -19.53 3.86 -1.43
CA CYS A 102 -18.90 3.81 -2.74
C CYS A 102 -17.40 3.38 -2.78
N GLY A 103 -17.07 2.23 -2.19
CA GLY A 103 -15.80 1.55 -2.48
C GLY A 103 -14.57 2.20 -1.87
N GLU A 104 -14.71 3.06 -0.86
CA GLU A 104 -13.61 3.68 -0.11
C GLU A 104 -12.44 2.73 0.20
N PRO A 105 -11.21 3.26 0.34
CA PRO A 105 -10.10 2.46 0.85
C PRO A 105 -10.42 1.92 2.24
N ASP A 106 -9.89 0.74 2.58
CA ASP A 106 -10.01 0.16 3.93
C ASP A 106 -9.49 1.12 5.03
N TRP A 107 -8.66 2.09 4.64
CA TRP A 107 -8.06 3.09 5.51
C TRP A 107 -8.29 4.51 5.00
N THR A 108 -8.64 5.41 5.91
CA THR A 108 -8.80 6.83 5.64
C THR A 108 -7.74 7.66 6.36
N PHE A 109 -7.47 8.85 5.84
CA PHE A 109 -6.67 9.91 6.45
C PHE A 109 -7.28 11.27 6.08
N PRO A 110 -6.98 12.35 6.84
CA PRO A 110 -7.44 13.69 6.48
C PRO A 110 -6.86 14.14 5.12
N ASN A 111 -7.66 14.06 4.06
CA ASN A 111 -7.27 14.49 2.69
C ASN A 111 -7.87 15.85 2.29
N LYS A 112 -8.11 16.72 3.28
CA LYS A 112 -8.59 18.10 3.04
C LYS A 112 -7.44 19.11 2.95
N ASP A 113 -6.22 18.69 3.29
CA ASP A 113 -5.02 19.52 3.21
C ASP A 113 -4.62 19.72 1.74
N GLU A 114 -4.80 20.94 1.22
CA GLU A 114 -4.38 21.29 -0.14
C GLU A 114 -2.87 21.12 -0.32
N ALA A 115 -2.05 21.38 0.70
CA ALA A 115 -0.60 21.20 0.59
C ALA A 115 -0.22 19.72 0.36
N LEU A 116 -0.98 18.79 0.94
CA LEU A 116 -0.79 17.37 0.67
C LEU A 116 -1.16 17.00 -0.76
N LYS A 117 -2.28 17.52 -1.29
CA LYS A 117 -2.67 17.28 -2.69
C LYS A 117 -1.66 17.86 -3.67
N GLU A 118 -1.08 19.01 -3.37
CA GLU A 118 -0.01 19.61 -4.17
C GLU A 118 1.26 18.74 -4.15
N ARG A 119 1.68 18.27 -2.97
CA ARG A 119 2.82 17.32 -2.85
C ARG A 119 2.57 16.02 -3.63
N LEU A 120 1.35 15.49 -3.58
CA LEU A 120 0.96 14.30 -4.35
C LEU A 120 1.02 14.56 -5.85
N ALA A 121 0.49 15.71 -6.29
CA ALA A 121 0.51 16.12 -7.69
C ALA A 121 1.93 16.30 -8.22
N ASP A 122 2.81 16.96 -7.46
CA ASP A 122 4.22 17.14 -7.78
C ASP A 122 4.94 15.79 -7.89
N ALA A 123 4.73 14.89 -6.93
CA ALA A 123 5.39 13.59 -6.93
C ALA A 123 5.02 12.76 -8.17
N VAL A 124 3.73 12.72 -8.52
CA VAL A 124 3.26 12.02 -9.72
C VAL A 124 3.75 12.70 -10.99
N PHE A 125 3.61 14.02 -11.09
CA PHE A 125 4.06 14.78 -12.26
C PHE A 125 5.55 14.55 -12.55
N HIS A 126 6.40 14.64 -11.54
CA HIS A 126 7.83 14.39 -11.69
C HIS A 126 8.19 12.92 -11.93
N SER A 127 7.32 11.97 -11.55
CA SER A 127 7.50 10.55 -11.91
C SER A 127 7.25 10.27 -13.39
N ARG A 128 6.37 11.05 -14.03
CA ARG A 128 6.08 11.02 -15.48
C ARG A 128 7.13 11.74 -16.30
N TYR A 129 7.68 12.83 -15.75
CA TYR A 129 8.68 13.68 -16.40
C TYR A 129 10.01 13.68 -15.64
N PRO A 130 10.77 12.57 -15.66
CA PRO A 130 12.02 12.44 -14.88
C PRO A 130 13.08 13.48 -15.27
N GLY A 131 13.10 13.95 -16.53
CA GLY A 131 13.98 15.05 -16.97
C GLY A 131 13.67 16.42 -16.36
N ARG A 132 12.58 16.53 -15.58
CA ARG A 132 12.14 17.76 -14.90
C ARG A 132 12.12 17.60 -13.39
N ARG A 133 12.72 16.54 -12.86
CA ARG A 133 12.65 16.19 -11.43
C ARG A 133 13.10 17.36 -10.56
N GLY A 134 12.22 17.81 -9.66
CA GLY A 134 12.49 18.91 -8.73
C GLY A 134 12.49 20.31 -9.34
N ALA A 135 12.26 20.44 -10.65
CA ALA A 135 12.11 21.74 -11.29
C ALA A 135 10.66 22.21 -11.18
N PRO A 136 10.38 23.42 -10.67
CA PRO A 136 9.02 23.92 -10.58
C PRO A 136 8.40 24.09 -11.98
N ILE A 137 7.10 23.78 -12.10
CA ILE A 137 6.33 24.05 -13.32
C ILE A 137 6.16 25.57 -13.44
N ARG A 138 6.66 26.16 -14.52
CA ARG A 138 6.58 27.61 -14.73
C ARG A 138 5.16 28.00 -15.16
N PRO A 139 4.64 29.18 -14.77
CA PRO A 139 3.28 29.61 -15.12
C PRO A 139 2.99 29.68 -16.63
N ASN A 140 4.02 29.89 -17.46
CA ASN A 140 3.89 29.92 -18.92
C ASN A 140 3.84 28.52 -19.56
N GLU A 141 4.14 27.46 -18.82
CA GLU A 141 4.12 26.07 -19.29
C GLU A 141 2.70 25.48 -19.25
N ARG A 142 1.79 26.07 -20.02
CA ARG A 142 0.33 25.80 -19.98
C ARG A 142 -0.04 24.31 -20.10
N ALA A 143 0.70 23.52 -20.88
CA ALA A 143 0.45 22.08 -21.01
C ALA A 143 0.76 21.33 -19.72
N ALA A 144 1.94 21.59 -19.14
CA ALA A 144 2.38 21.00 -17.88
C ALA A 144 1.46 21.40 -16.72
N MET A 145 1.07 22.68 -16.64
CA MET A 145 0.16 23.17 -15.62
C MET A 145 -1.21 22.49 -15.71
N ARG A 146 -1.78 22.34 -16.92
CA ARG A 146 -3.06 21.64 -17.10
C ARG A 146 -2.99 20.18 -16.68
N GLU A 147 -1.89 19.50 -16.96
CA GLU A 147 -1.73 18.12 -16.52
C GLU A 147 -1.60 18.03 -14.99
N TRP A 148 -0.76 18.87 -14.40
CA TRP A 148 -0.59 18.92 -12.96
C TRP A 148 -1.90 19.17 -12.22
N VAL A 149 -2.74 20.11 -12.71
CA VAL A 149 -4.07 20.36 -12.14
C VAL A 149 -4.97 19.13 -12.25
N LYS A 150 -4.93 18.39 -13.37
CA LYS A 150 -5.69 17.13 -13.51
C LYS A 150 -5.25 16.09 -12.48
N ILE A 151 -3.93 15.94 -12.30
CA ILE A 151 -3.37 15.04 -11.29
C ILE A 151 -3.86 15.48 -9.91
N LYS A 152 -3.70 16.76 -9.53
CA LYS A 152 -4.14 17.29 -8.23
C LYS A 152 -5.62 16.99 -7.95
N ASN A 153 -6.48 17.22 -8.93
CA ASN A 153 -7.92 17.00 -8.78
C ASN A 153 -8.27 15.51 -8.59
N SER A 154 -7.47 14.58 -9.14
CA SER A 154 -7.62 13.14 -8.88
C SER A 154 -7.10 12.68 -7.51
N MET A 155 -6.29 13.50 -6.82
CA MET A 155 -5.74 13.20 -5.48
C MET A 155 -6.74 13.46 -4.36
N SER A 156 -8.01 13.11 -4.59
CA SER A 156 -9.07 13.23 -3.62
C SER A 156 -9.46 11.84 -3.13
N VAL A 157 -9.71 11.71 -1.82
CA VAL A 157 -10.49 10.60 -1.30
C VAL A 157 -11.92 11.12 -1.34
N ALA A 158 -12.68 10.70 -2.35
CA ALA A 158 -14.11 11.01 -2.40
C ALA A 158 -14.77 10.23 -1.28
N TYR A 159 -15.36 10.96 -0.34
CA TYR A 159 -16.32 10.43 0.61
C TYR A 159 -17.69 10.64 -0.01
N CYS A 160 -18.46 9.58 -0.19
CA CYS A 160 -19.92 9.70 -0.18
C CYS A 160 -20.36 9.54 1.29
#